data_AF-A0A2S5R8B7-F1
#
_entry.id   AF-A0A2S5R8B7-F1
#
_cell.length_a   1.000
_cell.length_b   1.000
_cell.length_c   1.000
_cell.angle_alpha   90.00
_cell.angle_beta   90.00
_cell.angle_gamma   90.00
#
_symmetry.space_group_name_H-M   'P 1'
#
loop_
_entity.id
_entity.type
_entity.pdbx_description
1 polymer ?
#
loop_
_entity_poly.entity_id
_entity_poly.type
_entity_poly.pdbx_seq_one_letter_code
_entity_poly.pdbx_strand_id
1 'polypeptide(L)'
;MQETMQYADDHLDSSLLFTEKPYLYKNYPYKAMLPEYDFVLSESIKVQSKTSDLSILNFNELKDLAIIHDLLKTRVPLSDQFSIIGAGSTLVIFNTLQKKIYYSEKLNTAIVFEIKNETLYIQEIISSKQHQLIDIIELISGTFDKVILQFCPDRFLAEKDYMAKLATPECCVMFSKKLTCEAKYFRYPELYWC
;
A
#
# COMPACT_ATOMS: atom_id res chain seq x y z
N MET A 1 28.16 -1.38 6.48
CA MET A 1 27.17 -1.78 5.45
C MET A 1 27.42 -3.21 4.99
N GLN A 2 28.63 -3.59 4.57
CA GLN A 2 28.90 -4.97 4.12
C GLN A 2 28.64 -6.03 5.18
N GLU A 3 29.14 -5.85 6.41
CA GLU A 3 28.91 -6.78 7.51
C GLU A 3 27.41 -6.93 7.84
N THR A 4 26.66 -5.82 7.87
CA THR A 4 25.21 -5.83 8.11
C THR A 4 24.44 -6.60 7.04
N MET A 5 24.78 -6.38 5.77
CA MET A 5 24.11 -7.04 4.64
C MET A 5 24.47 -8.53 4.55
N GLN A 6 25.71 -8.88 4.90
CA GLN A 6 26.14 -10.28 4.99
C GLN A 6 25.44 -10.99 6.16
N TYR A 7 25.38 -10.34 7.33
CA TYR A 7 24.66 -10.87 8.48
C TYR A 7 23.18 -11.13 8.13
N ALA A 8 22.51 -10.17 7.49
CA ALA A 8 21.13 -10.32 7.06
C ALA A 8 20.97 -11.48 6.06
N ASP A 9 21.90 -11.65 5.12
CA ASP A 9 21.86 -12.78 4.20
C ASP A 9 22.05 -14.11 4.94
N ASP A 10 23.00 -14.18 5.88
CA ASP A 10 23.35 -15.43 6.58
C ASP A 10 22.29 -15.88 7.60
N HIS A 11 21.53 -14.94 8.19
CA HIS A 11 20.66 -15.22 9.34
C HIS A 11 19.16 -15.00 9.09
N LEU A 12 18.78 -14.39 7.96
CA LEU A 12 17.37 -14.16 7.63
C LEU A 12 16.99 -14.92 6.36
N ASP A 13 15.80 -15.51 6.35
CA ASP A 13 15.24 -16.17 5.17
C ASP A 13 15.10 -15.19 4.00
N SER A 14 14.72 -13.95 4.33
CA SER A 14 14.64 -12.86 3.38
C SER A 14 14.79 -11.50 4.05
N SER A 15 15.17 -10.50 3.27
CA SER A 15 15.17 -9.10 3.71
C SER A 15 14.79 -8.17 2.57
N LEU A 16 14.25 -7.02 2.94
CA LEU A 16 13.87 -5.94 2.03
C LEU A 16 14.57 -4.66 2.45
N LEU A 17 14.93 -3.84 1.47
CA LEU A 17 15.45 -2.49 1.70
C LEU A 17 14.86 -1.51 0.70
N PHE A 18 14.89 -0.24 1.09
CA PHE A 18 14.42 0.87 0.27
C PHE A 18 15.58 1.79 -0.04
N THR A 19 15.73 2.19 -1.29
CA THR A 19 16.82 3.08 -1.71
C THR A 19 16.48 3.88 -2.95
N GLU A 20 16.90 5.13 -2.98
CA GLU A 20 16.90 5.98 -4.19
C GLU A 20 18.03 5.62 -5.16
N LYS A 21 19.06 4.90 -4.68
CA LYS A 21 20.32 4.65 -5.39
C LYS A 21 20.59 3.15 -5.49
N PRO A 22 19.76 2.37 -6.22
CA PRO A 22 19.89 0.91 -6.30
C PRO A 22 21.25 0.46 -6.87
N TYR A 23 21.91 1.30 -7.68
CA TYR A 23 23.23 1.02 -8.24
C TYR A 23 24.33 0.84 -7.18
N LEU A 24 24.17 1.43 -5.98
CA LEU A 24 25.10 1.25 -4.86
C LEU A 24 25.05 -0.19 -4.31
N TYR A 25 23.95 -0.90 -4.55
CA TYR A 25 23.70 -2.23 -4.00
C TYR A 25 24.09 -3.37 -4.94
N LYS A 26 24.62 -3.08 -6.14
CA LYS A 26 24.89 -4.09 -7.18
C LYS A 26 25.81 -5.24 -6.73
N ASN A 27 26.73 -4.96 -5.81
CA ASN A 27 27.73 -5.91 -5.31
C ASN A 27 27.26 -6.67 -4.05
N TYR A 28 26.07 -6.36 -3.54
CA TYR A 28 25.50 -6.98 -2.35
C TYR A 28 24.50 -8.09 -2.73
N PRO A 29 24.08 -8.95 -1.78
CA PRO A 29 23.13 -10.03 -2.06
C PRO A 29 21.68 -9.52 -2.25
N TYR A 30 21.50 -8.37 -2.91
CA TYR A 30 20.21 -7.76 -3.21
C TYR A 30 19.98 -7.65 -4.72
N LYS A 31 18.71 -7.62 -5.11
CA LYS A 31 18.25 -7.34 -6.47
C LYS A 31 17.08 -6.35 -6.41
N ALA A 32 16.98 -5.47 -7.41
CA ALA A 32 15.81 -4.62 -7.54
C ALA A 32 14.56 -5.48 -7.77
N MET A 33 13.44 -5.06 -7.21
CA MET A 33 12.16 -5.68 -7.48
C MET A 33 11.68 -5.36 -8.90
N LEU A 34 10.61 -6.04 -9.33
CA LEU A 34 9.86 -5.68 -10.53
C LEU A 34 9.56 -4.18 -10.56
N PRO A 35 9.47 -3.57 -11.75
CA PRO A 35 8.98 -2.21 -11.87
C PRO A 35 7.66 -2.04 -11.11
N GLU A 36 7.50 -0.89 -10.47
CA GLU A 36 6.26 -0.57 -9.77
C GLU A 36 5.21 -0.04 -10.75
N TYR A 37 3.94 -0.32 -10.45
CA TYR A 37 2.81 0.09 -11.29
C TYR A 37 1.73 0.78 -10.46
N ASP A 38 1.20 1.88 -10.99
CA ASP A 38 -0.07 2.44 -10.56
C ASP A 38 -1.19 1.86 -11.44
N PHE A 39 -2.33 1.56 -10.84
CA PHE A 39 -3.44 0.89 -11.53
C PHE A 39 -4.59 1.85 -11.72
N VAL A 40 -4.86 2.20 -12.97
CA VAL A 40 -5.92 3.13 -13.34
C VAL A 40 -7.19 2.33 -13.62
N LEU A 41 -8.29 2.65 -12.96
CA LEU A 41 -9.58 2.01 -13.27
C LEU A 41 -10.00 2.32 -14.71
N SER A 42 -10.48 1.30 -15.42
CA SER A 42 -10.88 1.41 -16.83
C SER A 42 -12.16 2.23 -17.02
N GLU A 43 -13.09 2.14 -16.07
CA GLU A 43 -14.35 2.89 -16.11
C GLU A 43 -14.20 4.21 -15.36
N SER A 44 -14.76 5.29 -15.95
CA SER A 44 -14.87 6.57 -15.27
C SER A 44 -15.89 6.46 -14.15
N ILE A 45 -15.44 6.55 -12.90
CA ILE A 45 -16.35 6.60 -11.76
C ILE A 45 -16.61 8.07 -11.45
N LYS A 46 -17.84 8.52 -11.70
CA LYS A 46 -18.31 9.83 -11.23
C LYS A 46 -18.98 9.65 -9.88
N VAL A 47 -18.22 9.76 -8.80
CA VAL A 47 -18.78 9.80 -7.44
C VAL A 47 -18.94 11.26 -7.02
N GLN A 48 -20.18 11.64 -6.69
CA GLN A 48 -20.48 12.86 -5.93
C GLN A 48 -20.99 12.44 -4.55
N SER A 49 -20.07 12.03 -3.67
CA SER A 49 -20.41 11.73 -2.29
C SER A 49 -20.62 13.04 -1.53
N LYS A 50 -21.83 13.24 -0.98
CA LYS A 50 -22.22 14.47 -0.27
C LYS A 50 -21.83 14.46 1.22
N THR A 51 -21.60 13.29 1.80
CA THR A 51 -21.28 13.13 3.23
C THR A 51 -20.33 11.95 3.42
N SER A 52 -19.20 12.18 4.07
CA SER A 52 -18.21 11.13 4.36
C SER A 52 -18.55 10.46 5.68
N ASP A 53 -18.55 9.13 5.70
CA ASP A 53 -18.58 8.33 6.93
C ASP A 53 -17.15 8.05 7.45
N LEU A 54 -16.16 8.86 7.04
CA LEU A 54 -14.75 8.68 7.42
C LEU A 54 -14.33 9.65 8.51
N SER A 55 -13.79 9.12 9.60
CA SER A 55 -13.09 9.88 10.64
C SER A 55 -11.58 9.76 10.44
N ILE A 56 -10.82 10.79 10.80
CA ILE A 56 -9.35 10.70 10.79
C ILE A 56 -8.91 10.09 12.13
N LEU A 57 -8.11 9.02 12.08
CA LEU A 57 -7.53 8.43 13.28
C LEU A 57 -6.46 9.35 13.87
N ASN A 58 -6.52 9.57 15.18
CA ASN A 58 -5.53 10.31 15.95
C ASN A 58 -4.66 9.37 16.79
N PHE A 59 -3.41 9.19 16.41
CA PHE A 59 -2.49 8.29 17.13
C PHE A 59 -2.05 8.77 18.52
N ASN A 60 -2.46 9.97 18.95
CA ASN A 60 -2.31 10.38 20.35
C ASN A 60 -3.45 9.84 21.23
N GLU A 61 -4.54 9.36 20.63
CA GLU A 61 -5.68 8.78 21.33
C GLU A 61 -5.55 7.26 21.42
N LEU A 62 -5.61 6.72 22.63
CA LEU A 62 -5.50 5.27 22.86
C LEU A 62 -6.58 4.47 22.13
N LYS A 63 -7.78 5.03 21.98
CA LYS A 63 -8.88 4.39 21.25
C LYS A 63 -8.53 4.16 19.78
N ASP A 64 -7.99 5.18 19.11
CA ASP A 64 -7.67 5.13 17.69
C ASP A 64 -6.43 4.26 17.43
N LEU A 65 -5.47 4.27 18.35
CA LEU A 65 -4.35 3.32 18.37
C LEU A 65 -4.83 1.87 18.48
N ALA A 66 -5.82 1.60 19.33
CA ALA A 66 -6.39 0.26 19.46
C ALA A 66 -7.09 -0.19 18.17
N ILE A 67 -7.85 0.71 17.52
CA ILE A 67 -8.53 0.43 16.24
C ILE A 67 -7.51 0.00 15.18
N ILE A 68 -6.45 0.81 14.95
CA ILE A 68 -5.47 0.50 13.91
C ILE A 68 -4.68 -0.76 14.24
N HIS A 69 -4.33 -0.96 15.51
CA HIS A 69 -3.65 -2.17 15.97
C HIS A 69 -4.46 -3.42 15.67
N ASP A 70 -5.76 -3.41 16.00
CA ASP A 70 -6.64 -4.56 15.80
C ASP A 70 -6.88 -4.83 14.31
N LEU A 71 -7.06 -3.78 13.51
CA LEU A 71 -7.16 -3.90 12.05
C LEU A 71 -5.92 -4.55 11.46
N LEU A 72 -4.72 -4.12 11.83
CA LEU A 72 -3.47 -4.65 11.27
C LEU A 72 -3.19 -6.09 11.71
N LYS A 73 -3.54 -6.42 12.95
CA LYS A 73 -3.44 -7.79 13.46
C LYS A 73 -4.35 -8.75 12.70
N THR A 74 -5.52 -8.28 12.25
CA THR A 74 -6.55 -9.09 11.61
C THR A 74 -6.69 -8.83 10.11
N ARG A 75 -5.82 -7.99 9.52
CA ARG A 75 -5.99 -7.54 8.14
C ARG A 75 -5.95 -8.71 7.16
N VAL A 76 -6.82 -8.65 6.16
CA VAL A 76 -6.66 -9.48 4.97
C VAL A 76 -5.56 -8.89 4.06
N PRO A 77 -4.88 -9.74 3.26
CA PRO A 77 -3.98 -9.26 2.22
C PRO A 77 -4.71 -8.30 1.27
N LEU A 78 -4.01 -7.27 0.81
CA LEU A 78 -4.55 -6.31 -0.15
C LEU A 78 -4.47 -6.84 -1.59
N SER A 79 -3.47 -7.68 -1.86
CA SER A 79 -3.22 -8.35 -3.13
C SER A 79 -2.77 -9.80 -2.90
N ASP A 80 -3.09 -10.69 -3.85
CA ASP A 80 -2.58 -12.06 -3.86
C ASP A 80 -1.18 -12.15 -4.50
N GLN A 81 -0.71 -11.09 -5.18
CA GLN A 81 0.65 -11.02 -5.72
C GLN A 81 1.70 -10.60 -4.69
N PHE A 82 1.41 -9.58 -3.89
CA PHE A 82 2.30 -9.10 -2.84
C PHE A 82 1.53 -8.36 -1.75
N SER A 83 1.69 -8.77 -0.49
CA SER A 83 1.11 -8.09 0.67
C SER A 83 2.01 -8.22 1.89
N ILE A 84 2.05 -7.18 2.73
CA ILE A 84 2.66 -7.25 4.06
C ILE A 84 1.58 -7.51 5.11
N ILE A 85 1.66 -8.66 5.77
CA ILE A 85 0.68 -9.12 6.78
C ILE A 85 1.38 -9.53 8.09
N GLY A 86 0.58 -9.81 9.13
CA GLY A 86 1.07 -10.30 10.41
C GLY A 86 1.96 -9.27 11.13
N ALA A 87 3.02 -9.73 11.78
CA ALA A 87 3.94 -8.84 12.53
C ALA A 87 4.59 -7.76 11.65
N GLY A 88 4.77 -8.04 10.35
CA GLY A 88 5.32 -7.08 9.38
C GLY A 88 4.38 -5.90 9.08
N SER A 89 3.09 -6.00 9.41
CA SER A 89 2.11 -4.92 9.19
C SER A 89 2.43 -3.65 10.00
N THR A 90 3.23 -3.75 11.06
CA THR A 90 3.79 -2.58 11.77
C THR A 90 4.68 -1.72 10.87
N LEU A 91 5.40 -2.31 9.91
CA LEU A 91 6.19 -1.55 8.91
C LEU A 91 5.31 -0.68 8.01
N VAL A 92 4.10 -1.15 7.70
CA VAL A 92 3.11 -0.38 6.93
C VAL A 92 2.65 0.84 7.72
N ILE A 93 2.47 0.71 9.05
CA ILE A 93 2.16 1.85 9.91
C ILE A 93 3.27 2.88 9.83
N PHE A 94 4.52 2.50 10.08
CA PHE A 94 5.62 3.47 10.14
C PHE A 94 5.73 4.30 8.87
N ASN A 95 5.46 3.69 7.72
CA ASN A 95 5.43 4.41 6.46
C ASN A 95 4.18 5.31 6.29
N THR A 96 3.05 4.91 6.85
CA THR A 96 1.76 5.63 6.74
C THR A 96 1.50 6.62 7.87
N LEU A 97 2.30 6.65 8.94
CA LEU A 97 2.15 7.58 10.09
C LEU A 97 2.20 9.06 9.68
N GLN A 98 2.89 9.38 8.58
CA GLN A 98 2.94 10.74 8.06
C GLN A 98 1.67 11.14 7.30
N LYS A 99 0.80 10.17 6.99
CA LYS A 99 -0.44 10.39 6.26
C LYS A 99 -1.63 10.35 7.20
N LYS A 100 -2.69 11.04 6.77
CA LYS A 100 -4.01 10.88 7.38
C LYS A 100 -4.51 9.48 7.07
N ILE A 101 -4.77 8.71 8.13
CA ILE A 101 -5.47 7.44 8.02
C ILE A 101 -6.94 7.71 8.32
N TYR A 102 -7.78 7.45 7.34
CA TYR A 102 -9.22 7.64 7.43
C TYR A 102 -9.88 6.32 7.80
N TYR A 103 -10.80 6.32 8.74
CA TYR A 103 -11.47 5.13 9.25
C TYR A 103 -12.98 5.22 9.07
N SER A 104 -13.57 4.14 8.58
CA SER A 104 -15.02 3.95 8.52
C SER A 104 -15.43 2.96 9.59
N GLU A 105 -16.23 3.41 10.56
CA GLU A 105 -16.89 2.52 11.53
C GLU A 105 -17.86 1.55 10.82
N LYS A 106 -18.57 2.03 9.80
CA LYS A 106 -19.55 1.26 9.01
C LYS A 106 -18.93 0.03 8.34
N LEU A 107 -17.78 0.20 7.69
CA LEU A 107 -17.08 -0.92 7.06
C LEU A 107 -16.06 -1.59 7.99
N ASN A 108 -15.76 -0.99 9.14
CA ASN A 108 -14.61 -1.31 9.98
C ASN A 108 -13.33 -1.41 9.13
N THR A 109 -13.02 -0.33 8.40
CA THR A 109 -11.93 -0.28 7.42
C THR A 109 -11.20 1.04 7.54
N ALA A 110 -9.87 0.97 7.57
CA ALA A 110 -9.01 2.14 7.45
C ALA A 110 -8.50 2.27 6.00
N ILE A 111 -8.40 3.50 5.51
CA ILE A 111 -8.05 3.85 4.15
C ILE A 111 -7.02 4.97 4.20
N VAL A 112 -5.95 4.83 3.42
CA VAL A 112 -5.02 5.92 3.15
C VAL A 112 -5.24 6.34 1.72
N PHE A 113 -5.63 7.59 1.52
CA PHE A 113 -5.92 8.13 0.19
C PHE A 113 -5.62 9.61 0.09
N GLU A 114 -5.57 10.10 -1.14
CA GLU A 114 -5.43 11.51 -1.45
C GLU A 114 -6.20 11.85 -2.74
N ILE A 115 -6.78 13.05 -2.80
CA ILE A 115 -7.41 13.57 -4.02
C ILE A 115 -6.53 14.70 -4.56
N LYS A 116 -6.01 14.56 -5.78
CA LYS A 116 -5.22 15.58 -6.49
C LYS A 116 -5.74 15.74 -7.91
N ASN A 117 -5.99 16.98 -8.34
CA ASN A 117 -6.40 17.29 -9.71
C ASN A 117 -7.54 16.37 -10.20
N GLU A 118 -8.62 16.27 -9.41
CA GLU A 118 -9.79 15.42 -9.71
C GLU A 118 -9.49 13.92 -9.86
N THR A 119 -8.31 13.46 -9.39
CA THR A 119 -7.93 12.05 -9.33
C THR A 119 -7.85 11.60 -7.87
N LEU A 120 -8.57 10.53 -7.54
CA LEU A 120 -8.46 9.82 -6.27
C LEU A 120 -7.33 8.80 -6.35
N TYR A 121 -6.35 8.93 -5.46
CA TYR A 121 -5.27 7.96 -5.26
C TYR A 121 -5.54 7.19 -3.97
N ILE A 122 -5.82 5.88 -4.08
CA ILE A 122 -5.94 5.00 -2.91
C ILE A 122 -4.62 4.27 -2.72
N GLN A 123 -4.00 4.47 -1.57
CA GLN A 123 -2.66 4.00 -1.25
C GLN A 123 -2.66 2.72 -0.44
N GLU A 124 -3.62 2.59 0.47
CA GLU A 124 -3.72 1.44 1.36
C GLU A 124 -5.16 1.27 1.83
N ILE A 125 -5.60 0.02 1.96
CA ILE A 125 -6.89 -0.37 2.54
C ILE A 125 -6.59 -1.44 3.59
N ILE A 126 -6.93 -1.13 4.83
CA ILE A 126 -6.69 -1.99 5.98
C ILE A 126 -8.06 -2.41 6.53
N SER A 127 -8.43 -3.65 6.27
CA SER A 127 -9.67 -4.25 6.76
C SER A 127 -9.44 -5.69 7.17
N SER A 128 -10.24 -6.16 8.13
CA SER A 128 -10.28 -7.56 8.54
C SER A 128 -11.08 -8.46 7.59
N LYS A 129 -11.70 -7.88 6.55
CA LYS A 129 -12.46 -8.63 5.53
C LYS A 129 -12.33 -7.98 4.15
N GLN A 130 -12.57 -8.76 3.11
CA GLN A 130 -12.62 -8.25 1.74
C GLN A 130 -13.92 -7.44 1.54
N HIS A 131 -13.81 -6.27 0.94
CA HIS A 131 -14.94 -5.41 0.55
C HIS A 131 -14.98 -5.26 -0.96
N GLN A 132 -16.14 -4.86 -1.50
CA GLN A 132 -16.19 -4.36 -2.86
C GLN A 132 -15.48 -3.02 -2.93
N LEU A 133 -14.70 -2.80 -3.99
CA LEU A 133 -13.95 -1.54 -4.15
C LEU A 133 -14.89 -0.34 -4.23
N ILE A 134 -16.05 -0.49 -4.87
CA ILE A 134 -17.02 0.61 -5.01
C ILE A 134 -17.54 1.08 -3.66
N ASP A 135 -17.81 0.15 -2.73
CA ASP A 135 -18.28 0.48 -1.37
C ASP A 135 -17.24 1.35 -0.63
N ILE A 136 -15.95 1.12 -0.87
CA ILE A 136 -14.86 1.90 -0.28
C ILE A 136 -14.77 3.29 -0.92
N ILE A 137 -14.86 3.35 -2.26
CA ILE A 137 -14.80 4.62 -3.01
C ILE A 137 -15.97 5.55 -2.62
N GLU A 138 -17.16 5.00 -2.41
CA GLU A 138 -18.35 5.78 -2.04
C GLU A 138 -18.26 6.46 -0.66
N LEU A 139 -17.44 5.93 0.26
CA LEU A 139 -17.17 6.55 1.56
C LEU A 139 -16.36 7.86 1.44
N ILE A 140 -15.59 7.99 0.37
CA ILE A 140 -14.65 9.08 0.18
C ILE A 140 -15.40 10.29 -0.38
N SER A 141 -15.54 11.32 0.43
CA SER A 141 -16.09 12.60 -0.04
C SER A 141 -15.06 13.40 -0.83
N GLY A 142 -15.56 14.12 -1.83
CA GLY A 142 -14.75 14.91 -2.74
C GLY A 142 -15.32 14.85 -4.15
N THR A 143 -14.59 15.44 -5.09
CA THR A 143 -14.91 15.36 -6.52
C THR A 143 -13.69 14.79 -7.23
N PHE A 144 -13.90 13.68 -7.91
CA PHE A 144 -12.93 13.02 -8.75
C PHE A 144 -13.67 12.24 -9.84
N ASP A 145 -13.06 12.13 -11.01
CA ASP A 145 -13.58 11.33 -12.13
C ASP A 145 -12.66 10.16 -12.50
N LYS A 146 -11.48 10.12 -11.85
CA LYS A 146 -10.44 9.13 -12.05
C LYS A 146 -10.02 8.53 -10.72
N VAL A 147 -9.83 7.22 -10.71
CA VAL A 147 -9.33 6.47 -9.55
C VAL A 147 -8.05 5.74 -9.94
N ILE A 148 -7.02 5.92 -9.12
CA ILE A 148 -5.73 5.25 -9.23
C ILE A 148 -5.48 4.49 -7.94
N LEU A 149 -5.23 3.18 -8.06
CA LEU A 149 -4.85 2.32 -6.96
C LEU A 149 -3.33 2.21 -6.96
N GLN A 150 -2.69 2.51 -5.82
CA GLN A 150 -1.25 2.37 -5.62
C GLN A 150 -0.94 1.05 -4.90
N PHE A 151 -1.64 0.01 -5.31
CA PHE A 151 -1.49 -1.39 -4.91
C PHE A 151 -2.05 -2.28 -6.02
N CYS A 152 -1.60 -3.53 -6.10
CA CYS A 152 -2.14 -4.48 -7.08
C CYS A 152 -3.60 -4.85 -6.72
N PRO A 153 -4.58 -4.60 -7.61
CA PRO A 153 -6.00 -4.72 -7.27
C PRO A 153 -6.61 -6.08 -7.61
N ASP A 154 -5.80 -7.12 -7.75
CA ASP A 154 -6.19 -8.48 -8.15
C ASP A 154 -7.24 -9.13 -7.24
N ARG A 155 -7.36 -8.67 -6.00
CA ARG A 155 -8.42 -9.10 -5.06
C ARG A 155 -9.71 -8.30 -5.17
N PHE A 156 -9.70 -7.19 -5.88
CA PHE A 156 -10.83 -6.26 -6.03
C PHE A 156 -11.40 -6.24 -7.43
N LEU A 157 -10.56 -6.45 -8.45
CA LEU A 157 -10.85 -6.22 -9.85
C LEU A 157 -10.29 -7.34 -10.73
N ALA A 158 -10.96 -7.66 -11.83
CA ALA A 158 -10.37 -8.50 -12.86
C ALA A 158 -9.37 -7.67 -13.70
N GLU A 159 -8.40 -8.32 -14.35
CA GLU A 159 -7.36 -7.61 -15.13
C GLU A 159 -7.90 -6.70 -16.24
N LYS A 160 -9.12 -6.97 -16.74
CA LYS A 160 -9.79 -6.15 -17.77
C LYS A 160 -10.32 -4.82 -17.21
N ASP A 161 -10.51 -4.72 -15.90
CA ASP A 161 -11.18 -3.58 -15.25
C ASP A 161 -10.18 -2.49 -14.82
N TYR A 162 -8.89 -2.70 -15.08
CA TYR A 162 -7.84 -1.71 -14.84
C TYR A 162 -6.75 -1.73 -15.92
N MET A 163 -6.02 -0.62 -16.00
CA MET A 163 -4.80 -0.48 -16.79
C MET A 163 -3.61 -0.28 -15.84
N ALA A 164 -2.63 -1.18 -15.89
CA ALA A 164 -1.36 -1.01 -15.19
C ALA A 164 -0.50 0.02 -15.92
N LYS A 165 -0.07 1.06 -15.22
CA LYS A 165 0.82 2.11 -15.72
C LYS A 165 2.10 2.09 -14.90
N LEU A 166 3.27 2.10 -15.56
CA LEU A 166 4.55 2.21 -14.85
C LEU A 166 4.53 3.42 -13.92
N ALA A 167 4.77 3.16 -12.64
CA ALA A 167 4.94 4.17 -11.62
C ALA A 167 6.37 4.71 -11.65
N THR A 168 6.55 5.91 -11.11
CA THR A 168 7.86 6.54 -10.94
C THR A 168 8.07 6.88 -9.46
N PRO A 169 8.18 5.87 -8.58
CA PRO A 169 8.45 6.11 -7.17
C PRO A 169 9.83 6.75 -6.98
N GLU A 170 9.98 7.56 -5.93
CA GLU A 170 11.27 8.16 -5.56
C GLU A 170 12.26 7.11 -5.06
N CYS A 171 11.75 6.04 -4.45
CA CYS A 171 12.54 4.92 -3.94
C CYS A 171 12.29 3.63 -4.72
N CYS A 172 13.32 2.81 -4.82
CA CYS A 172 13.24 1.45 -5.30
C CYS A 172 13.23 0.47 -4.12
N VAL A 173 12.32 -0.51 -4.19
CA VAL A 173 12.35 -1.67 -3.29
C VAL A 173 13.35 -2.71 -3.82
N MET A 174 14.28 -3.13 -2.96
CA MET A 174 15.20 -4.23 -3.26
C MET A 174 15.00 -5.37 -2.29
N PHE A 175 15.10 -6.60 -2.78
CA PHE A 175 15.03 -7.81 -1.96
C PHE A 175 16.34 -8.57 -1.93
N SER A 176 16.54 -9.34 -0.88
CA SER A 176 17.58 -10.36 -0.87
C SER A 176 17.40 -11.30 -2.07
N LYS A 177 18.51 -11.73 -2.66
CA LYS A 177 18.50 -12.60 -3.85
C LYS A 177 17.80 -13.94 -3.59
N LYS A 178 17.82 -14.39 -2.33
CA LYS A 178 17.14 -15.61 -1.84
C LYS A 178 15.62 -15.54 -1.98
N LEU A 179 15.03 -14.34 -1.94
CA LEU A 179 13.60 -14.19 -2.16
C LEU A 179 13.26 -14.30 -3.65
N THR A 180 12.42 -15.28 -3.99
CA THR A 180 11.77 -15.39 -5.30
C THR A 180 10.39 -14.76 -5.21
N CYS A 181 10.08 -13.85 -6.14
CA CYS A 181 8.79 -13.22 -6.26
C CYS A 181 8.30 -13.46 -7.68
N GLU A 182 7.22 -14.23 -7.82
CA GLU A 182 6.59 -14.57 -9.11
C GLU A 182 5.44 -13.62 -9.44
N ALA A 183 5.36 -12.47 -8.76
CA ALA A 183 4.37 -11.45 -9.04
C ALA A 183 4.49 -10.97 -10.50
N LYS A 184 3.36 -10.73 -11.15
CA LYS A 184 3.29 -10.06 -12.45
C LYS A 184 3.41 -8.55 -12.30
N TYR A 185 2.77 -8.01 -11.28
CA TYR A 185 2.77 -6.60 -10.93
C TYR A 185 3.17 -6.40 -9.48
N PHE A 186 3.79 -5.26 -9.23
CA PHE A 186 4.17 -4.84 -7.91
C PHE A 186 3.87 -3.36 -7.71
N ARG A 187 3.50 -2.99 -6.49
CA ARG A 187 3.48 -1.61 -6.04
C ARG A 187 3.65 -1.61 -4.53
N TYR A 188 4.63 -0.85 -4.04
CA TYR A 188 4.76 -0.60 -2.62
C TYR A 188 4.07 0.73 -2.29
N PRO A 189 3.44 0.87 -1.10
CA PRO A 189 3.03 2.18 -0.63
C PRO A 189 4.22 3.14 -0.64
N GLU A 190 4.09 4.30 -1.29
CA GLU A 190 5.19 5.27 -1.36
C GLU A 190 5.78 5.58 0.02
N LEU A 191 7.11 5.61 0.08
CA LEU A 191 7.82 5.94 1.30
C LEU A 191 8.02 7.44 1.42
N TYR A 192 7.58 8.02 2.54
CA TYR A 192 7.78 9.44 2.81
C TYR A 192 8.93 9.55 3.82
N TRP A 193 10.04 10.11 3.36
CA TRP A 193 11.18 10.39 4.23
C TRP A 193 10.92 11.65 5.05
N CYS A 194 11.42 11.64 6.29
CA CYS A 194 11.51 12.81 7.16
C CYS A 194 12.65 13.73 6.70
#